data_AF-A0AAV3FCF4-F1
#
_entry.id   AF-A0AAV3FCF4-F1
#
_cell.length_a   1.000
_cell.length_b   1.000
_cell.length_c   1.000
_cell.angle_alpha   90.00
_cell.angle_beta   90.00
_cell.angle_gamma   90.00
#
_symmetry.space_group_name_H-M   'P 1'
#
loop_
_entity.id
_entity.type
_entity.pdbx_description
1 polymer ?
#
loop_
_entity_poly.entity_id
_entity_poly.type
_entity_poly.pdbx_seq_one_letter_code
_entity_poly.pdbx_strand_id
1 'polypeptide(L)' 'MLTPKGRIILGIISTVTALYLSVHFMIKSLDEKEPKQSFKYLILSACNMLALIFSINVI' A
#
# COMPACT_ATOMS: atom_id res chain seq x y z
N MET A 1 -4.24 23.12 7.07
CA MET A 1 -5.46 22.27 7.12
C MET A 1 -5.95 22.11 5.69
N LEU A 2 -5.97 20.89 5.14
CA LEU A 2 -6.39 20.67 3.75
C LEU A 2 -7.87 21.03 3.60
N THR A 3 -8.24 21.64 2.47
CA THR A 3 -9.65 21.85 2.13
C THR A 3 -10.35 20.50 1.96
N PRO A 4 -11.67 20.40 2.17
CA PRO A 4 -12.40 19.13 2.05
C PRO A 4 -12.15 18.43 0.70
N LYS A 5 -12.10 19.20 -0.39
CA LYS A 5 -11.76 18.69 -1.74
C LYS A 5 -10.32 18.17 -1.83
N GLY A 6 -9.36 18.86 -1.22
CA GLY A 6 -7.96 18.44 -1.19
C GLY A 6 -7.76 17.13 -0.41
N ARG A 7 -8.53 16.91 0.66
CA ARG A 7 -8.48 15.66 1.44
C ARG A 7 -9.00 14.46 0.62
N ILE A 8 -10.08 14.64 -0.15
CA ILE A 8 -10.63 13.59 -1.03
C ILE A 8 -9.64 13.20 -2.12
N ILE A 9 -9.05 14.18 -2.81
CA ILE A 9 -8.07 13.92 -3.89
C ILE A 9 -6.85 13.16 -3.35
N LEU A 10 -6.30 13.61 -2.21
CA LEU A 10 -5.18 12.92 -1.56
C LEU A 10 -5.56 11.51 -1.10
N GLY A 11 -6.78 11.34 -0.58
CA GLY A 11 -7.32 10.05 -0.20
C GLY A 11 -7.36 9.06 -1.37
N ILE A 12 -7.88 9.49 -2.52
CA ILE A 12 -7.94 8.66 -3.73
C ILE A 12 -6.54 8.27 -4.20
N ILE A 13 -5.63 9.24 -4.31
CA ILE A 13 -4.24 8.99 -4.75
C ILE A 13 -3.55 8.02 -3.79
N SER A 14 -3.71 8.23 -2.48
CA SER A 14 -3.13 7.37 -1.45
C SER A 14 -3.70 5.96 -1.51
N THR A 15 -5.01 5.81 -1.70
CA THR A 15 -5.69 4.52 -1.79
C THR A 15 -5.20 3.73 -3.01
N VAL A 16 -5.20 4.36 -4.19
CA VAL A 16 -4.74 3.72 -5.44
C VAL A 16 -3.27 3.32 -5.34
N THR A 17 -2.44 4.19 -4.78
CA THR A 17 -0.99 3.94 -4.62
C THR A 17 -0.73 2.78 -3.65
N ALA A 18 -1.38 2.78 -2.49
CA ALA A 18 -1.24 1.73 -1.50
C ALA A 18 -1.71 0.37 -2.02
N LEU A 19 -2.81 0.35 -2.79
CA LEU A 19 -3.34 -0.85 -3.42
C LEU A 19 -2.34 -1.41 -4.46
N TYR A 20 -1.82 -0.54 -5.34
CA TYR A 20 -0.83 -0.92 -6.35
C TYR A 20 0.44 -1.52 -5.71
N LEU A 21 1.02 -0.82 -4.73
CA LEU A 21 2.23 -1.26 -4.04
C LEU A 21 2.02 -2.58 -3.28
N SER A 22 0.86 -2.73 -2.64
CA SER A 22 0.51 -3.95 -1.92
C SER A 22 0.52 -5.17 -2.85
N VAL A 23 -0.19 -5.09 -3.99
CA VAL A 23 -0.25 -6.18 -4.97
C VAL A 23 1.13 -6.41 -5.60
N HIS A 24 1.82 -5.34 -5.99
CA HIS A 24 3.16 -5.43 -6.61
C HIS A 24 4.15 -6.17 -5.70
N PHE A 25 4.22 -5.81 -4.42
CA PHE A 25 5.13 -6.49 -3.49
C PHE A 25 4.66 -7.89 -3.10
N MET A 26 3.35 -8.17 -3.13
CA MET A 26 2.83 -9.51 -2.92
C MET A 26 3.28 -10.46 -4.04
N ILE A 27 3.10 -10.06 -5.30
CA ILE A 27 3.56 -10.84 -6.45
C ILE A 27 5.08 -11.01 -6.38
N LYS A 28 5.81 -9.93 -6.12
CA LYS A 28 7.27 -9.98 -6.01
C LYS A 28 7.75 -10.90 -4.88
N SER A 29 7.01 -11.01 -3.78
CA SER A 29 7.33 -11.94 -2.69
C SER A 29 7.17 -13.40 -3.11
N LEU A 30 6.22 -13.69 -4.01
CA LEU A 30 5.96 -15.05 -4.51
C LEU A 30 6.98 -15.46 -5.57
N ASP A 31 7.42 -14.53 -6.42
CA ASP A 31 8.39 -14.81 -7.50
C ASP A 31 9.85 -14.88 -7.00
N GLU A 32 10.14 -14.26 -5.86
CA GLU A 32 11.50 -14.18 -5.31
C GLU A 32 11.96 -15.52 -4.74
N LYS A 33 13.11 -16.01 -5.22
CA LYS A 33 13.66 -17.32 -4.85
C LYS A 33 14.43 -17.27 -3.54
N GLU A 34 14.98 -16.10 -3.18
CA GLU A 34 15.69 -15.92 -1.93
C GLU A 34 14.70 -15.66 -0.78
N PRO A 35 14.61 -16.55 0.24
CA PRO A 35 13.59 -16.46 1.28
C PRO A 35 13.68 -15.16 2.09
N LYS A 36 14.90 -14.63 2.29
CA LYS A 36 15.11 -13.36 3.00
C LYS A 36 14.54 -12.16 2.24
N GLN A 37 14.69 -12.14 0.92
CA GLN A 37 14.15 -11.07 0.08
C GLN A 37 12.63 -11.22 -0.10
N SER A 38 12.15 -12.45 -0.30
CA SER A 38 10.72 -12.76 -0.33
C SER A 38 10.01 -12.25 0.93
N PHE A 39 10.55 -12.55 2.12
CA PHE A 39 9.99 -12.09 3.39
C PHE A 39 10.00 -10.56 3.52
N LYS A 40 11.05 -9.90 3.02
CA LYS A 40 11.10 -8.43 2.98
C LYS A 40 9.97 -7.85 2.12
N TYR A 41 9.72 -8.41 0.94
CA TYR A 41 8.62 -7.99 0.07
C TYR A 41 7.25 -8.27 0.70
N LEU A 42 7.10 -9.40 1.41
CA LEU A 42 5.89 -9.72 2.14
C LEU A 42 5.57 -8.64 3.21
N ILE A 43 6.56 -8.23 4.00
CA ILE A 43 6.41 -7.15 4.99
C ILE A 43 6.01 -5.84 4.29
N LEU A 44 6.69 -5.49 3.20
CA LEU A 44 6.36 -4.30 2.41
C LEU A 44 4.91 -4.34 1.89
N SER A 45 4.44 -5.48 1.43
CA SER A 45 3.04 -5.66 1.01
C SER A 45 2.07 -5.47 2.16
N ALA A 46 2.34 -6.11 3.31
CA ALA A 46 1.51 -6.00 4.50
C ALA A 46 1.43 -4.57 5.05
N CYS A 47 2.55 -3.84 5.09
CA CYS A 47 2.58 -2.44 5.47
C CYS A 47 1.73 -1.56 4.52
N ASN A 48 1.77 -1.84 3.22
CA ASN A 48 0.93 -1.12 2.25
C ASN A 48 -0.56 -1.45 2.42
N MET A 49 -0.94 -2.68 2.78
CA MET A 49 -2.32 -3.01 3.14
C MET A 49 -2.79 -2.28 4.40
N LEU A 50 -1.94 -2.16 5.42
CA LEU A 50 -2.25 -1.37 6.62
C LEU A 50 -2.42 0.12 6.28
N ALA A 51 -1.56 0.66 5.43
CA ALA A 51 -1.68 2.03 4.93
C ALA A 51 -2.97 2.24 4.12
N LEU A 52 -3.40 1.24 3.34
CA LEU A 52 -4.67 1.25 2.61
C LEU A 52 -5.87 1.33 3.57
N ILE A 53 -5.90 0.48 4.60
CA ILE A 53 -6.95 0.50 5.63
C ILE A 53 -7.01 1.86 6.33
N PHE A 54 -5.84 2.44 6.66
CA PHE A 54 -5.77 3.78 7.23
C PHE A 54 -6.29 4.85 6.27
N SER A 55 -5.91 4.77 4.99
CA SER A 55 -6.34 5.71 3.96
C SER A 55 -7.86 5.72 3.81
N ILE A 56 -8.48 4.54 3.77
CA ILE A 56 -9.94 4.39 3.67
C ILE A 56 -10.65 4.94 4.93
N ASN A 57 -10.09 4.72 6.13
CA ASN A 57 -10.69 5.20 7.37
C ASN A 57 -10.54 6.72 7.61
N VAL A 58 -9.65 7.40 6.86
CA VAL A 58 -9.38 8.84 7.01
C VAL A 58 -10.17 9.71 6.02
N ILE A 59 -10.67 9.11 4.93
CA ILE A 59 -11.51 9.75 3.91
C ILE A 59 -12.96 9.80 4.38
#